data_AF-K8EHF7-F1
#
_entry.id   AF-K8EHF7-F1
#
_cell.length_a   1.000
_cell.length_b   1.000
_cell.length_c   1.000
_cell.angle_alpha   90.00
_cell.angle_beta   90.00
_cell.angle_gamma   90.00
#
_symmetry.space_group_name_H-M   'P 1'
#
loop_
_entity.id
_entity.type
_entity.pdbx_description
1 polymer ?
#
loop_
_entity_poly.entity_id
_entity_poly.type
_entity_poly.pdbx_seq_one_letter_code
_entity_poly.pdbx_strand_id
1 'polypeptide(L)'
;MTEKTKTIKAVEAKNSIPEEEKTPLKKFGKQETVTVEGVEYKFQFPGIRKAQQILDGSKMLNGVISDEAYNHQLMEIVIIEPKTNWDYWDENAGYREVMALADNFLGRLFN
;
A
#
# COMPACT_ATOMS: atom_id res chain seq x y z
N MET A 1 -14.65 1.68 -36.55
CA MET A 1 -15.21 0.73 -35.55
C MET A 1 -14.83 -0.66 -36.03
N THR A 2 -14.19 -1.59 -35.31
CA THR A 2 -13.85 -1.75 -33.88
C THR A 2 -13.12 -3.10 -33.79
N GLU A 3 -11.77 -3.12 -33.77
CA GLU A 3 -11.01 -4.35 -33.47
C GLU A 3 -10.58 -4.45 -32.01
N LYS A 4 -10.45 -3.30 -31.32
CA LYS A 4 -10.13 -3.25 -29.87
C LYS A 4 -11.21 -3.88 -28.98
N THR A 5 -12.44 -4.05 -29.47
CA THR A 5 -13.57 -4.52 -28.67
C THR A 5 -13.65 -6.05 -28.57
N LYS A 6 -13.00 -6.81 -29.46
CA LYS A 6 -13.00 -8.29 -29.40
C LYS A 6 -11.98 -8.83 -28.41
N THR A 7 -10.86 -8.13 -28.20
CA THR A 7 -9.80 -8.58 -27.28
C THR A 7 -10.19 -8.43 -25.81
N ILE A 8 -10.99 -7.42 -25.47
CA ILE A 8 -11.39 -7.14 -24.08
C ILE A 8 -12.34 -8.23 -23.55
N LYS A 9 -13.28 -8.72 -24.38
CA LYS A 9 -14.23 -9.77 -23.98
C LYS A 9 -13.59 -11.16 -23.76
N ALA A 10 -12.41 -11.41 -24.32
CA ALA A 10 -11.68 -12.66 -24.10
C ALA A 10 -10.88 -12.67 -22.78
N VAL A 11 -10.60 -11.49 -22.21
CA VAL A 11 -9.88 -11.35 -20.94
C VAL A 11 -10.86 -11.50 -19.76
N GLU A 12 -12.10 -11.01 -19.92
CA GLU A 12 -13.14 -11.08 -18.88
C GLU A 12 -13.69 -12.51 -18.66
N ALA A 13 -13.62 -13.38 -19.67
CA ALA A 13 -14.13 -14.75 -19.57
C ALA A 13 -13.19 -15.76 -18.87
N LYS A 14 -11.95 -15.35 -18.53
CA LYS A 14 -10.98 -16.24 -17.85
C LYS A 14 -10.90 -16.05 -16.34
N ASN A 15 -11.65 -15.11 -15.76
CA ASN A 15 -11.57 -14.82 -14.33
C ASN A 15 -12.78 -15.32 -13.52
N SER A 16 -13.67 -16.08 -14.13
CA SER A 16 -14.72 -16.83 -13.42
C SER A 16 -14.14 -18.10 -12.80
N ILE A 17 -13.51 -17.96 -11.64
CA ILE A 17 -13.27 -19.09 -10.73
C ILE A 17 -13.94 -18.72 -9.40
N PRO A 18 -14.92 -19.52 -8.92
CA PRO A 18 -15.63 -19.31 -7.66
C PRO A 18 -14.67 -19.10 -6.48
N GLU A 19 -15.07 -18.22 -5.58
CA GLU A 19 -14.22 -17.60 -4.55
C GLU A 19 -13.84 -18.54 -3.40
N GLU A 20 -14.45 -19.71 -3.30
CA GLU A 20 -14.36 -20.59 -2.12
C GLU A 20 -13.18 -21.59 -2.08
N GLU A 21 -12.32 -21.66 -3.11
CA GLU A 21 -11.25 -22.69 -3.17
C GLU A 21 -9.84 -22.17 -3.53
N LYS A 22 -9.56 -20.88 -3.36
CA LYS A 22 -8.21 -20.32 -3.54
C LYS A 22 -7.50 -20.19 -2.19
N THR A 23 -6.57 -21.12 -1.93
CA THR A 23 -5.37 -21.02 -1.05
C THR A 23 -5.11 -19.64 -0.42
N PRO A 24 -4.66 -19.60 0.86
CA PRO A 24 -4.81 -18.45 1.76
C PRO A 24 -4.52 -17.14 1.03
N LEU A 25 -5.60 -16.36 0.85
CA LEU A 25 -5.70 -15.05 0.18
C LEU A 25 -4.32 -14.43 -0.10
N LYS A 26 -3.98 -14.25 -1.38
CA LYS A 26 -2.82 -13.43 -1.81
C LYS A 26 -3.00 -12.00 -1.28
N LYS A 27 -2.55 -11.75 -0.04
CA LYS A 27 -2.51 -10.42 0.58
C LYS A 27 -1.60 -9.47 -0.22
N PHE A 28 -0.62 -10.04 -0.92
CA PHE A 28 0.29 -9.31 -1.82
C PHE A 28 -0.46 -8.56 -2.91
N GLY A 29 -0.19 -7.25 -3.02
CA GLY A 29 -0.82 -6.40 -4.03
C GLY A 29 -2.25 -5.96 -3.70
N LYS A 30 -2.76 -6.24 -2.49
CA LYS A 30 -3.98 -5.59 -2.02
C LYS A 30 -3.75 -4.09 -2.00
N GLN A 31 -4.71 -3.34 -2.53
CA GLN A 31 -4.68 -1.89 -2.56
C GLN A 31 -5.87 -1.32 -1.77
N GLU A 32 -5.66 -0.14 -1.21
CA GLU A 32 -6.71 0.63 -0.55
C GLU A 32 -6.54 2.10 -0.88
N THR A 33 -7.65 2.78 -1.09
CA THR A 33 -7.68 4.20 -1.38
C THR A 33 -8.32 4.93 -0.20
N VAL A 34 -7.66 5.98 0.28
CA VAL A 34 -8.14 6.85 1.36
C VAL A 34 -8.07 8.29 0.90
N THR A 35 -9.00 9.13 1.36
CA THR A 35 -8.98 10.57 1.05
C THR A 35 -8.69 11.34 2.33
N VAL A 36 -7.65 12.16 2.31
CA VAL A 36 -7.23 13.00 3.44
C VAL A 36 -6.98 14.42 2.90
N GLU A 37 -7.52 15.44 3.57
CA GLU A 37 -7.39 16.85 3.16
C GLU A 37 -7.75 17.11 1.67
N GLY A 38 -8.69 16.33 1.12
CA GLY A 38 -9.11 16.42 -0.28
C GLY A 38 -8.15 15.78 -1.30
N VAL A 39 -7.06 15.14 -0.84
CA VAL A 39 -6.12 14.38 -1.68
C VAL A 39 -6.42 12.89 -1.54
N GLU A 40 -6.49 12.20 -2.67
CA GLU A 40 -6.67 10.75 -2.72
C GLU A 40 -5.31 10.05 -2.63
N TYR A 41 -5.12 9.27 -1.58
CA TYR A 41 -3.94 8.43 -1.36
C TYR A 41 -4.27 6.97 -1.60
N LYS A 42 -3.37 6.28 -2.28
CA LYS A 42 -3.45 4.88 -2.61
C LYS A 42 -2.34 4.12 -1.92
N PHE A 43 -2.72 3.16 -1.11
CA PHE A 43 -1.83 2.26 -0.41
C PHE A 43 -1.78 0.92 -1.13
N GLN A 44 -0.62 0.27 -1.08
CA GLN A 44 -0.44 -1.07 -1.59
C GLN A 44 0.33 -1.91 -0.59
N PHE A 45 -0.13 -3.14 -0.36
CA PHE A 45 0.57 -4.06 0.51
C PHE A 45 1.79 -4.64 -0.22
N PRO A 46 3.02 -4.42 0.30
CA PRO A 46 4.24 -4.80 -0.40
C PRO A 46 4.60 -6.28 -0.22
N GLY A 47 3.78 -7.04 0.53
CA GLY A 47 4.05 -8.42 0.91
C GLY A 47 4.73 -8.55 2.26
N ILE A 48 4.60 -9.72 2.87
CA ILE A 48 5.08 -10.00 4.24
C ILE A 48 6.57 -9.73 4.40
N ARG A 49 7.41 -10.19 3.45
CA ARG A 49 8.86 -9.98 3.51
C ARG A 49 9.23 -8.51 3.54
N LYS A 50 8.62 -7.71 2.67
CA LYS A 50 8.94 -6.28 2.57
C LYS A 50 8.34 -5.50 3.75
N ALA A 51 7.15 -5.87 4.23
CA ALA A 51 6.58 -5.34 5.46
C ALA A 51 7.49 -5.59 6.69
N GLN A 52 8.04 -6.81 6.82
CA GLN A 52 9.01 -7.13 7.88
C GLN A 52 10.31 -6.31 7.73
N GLN A 53 10.80 -6.14 6.49
CA GLN A 53 11.97 -5.29 6.23
C GLN A 53 11.73 -3.83 6.60
N ILE A 54 10.51 -3.31 6.48
CA ILE A 54 10.16 -1.97 6.96
C ILE A 54 10.40 -1.89 8.47
N LEU A 55 9.81 -2.80 9.24
CA LEU A 55 9.97 -2.84 10.70
C LEU A 55 11.43 -3.01 11.14
N ASP A 56 12.18 -3.89 10.47
CA ASP A 56 13.57 -4.14 10.83
C ASP A 56 14.50 -2.99 10.43
N GLY A 57 14.26 -2.38 9.26
CA GLY A 57 15.02 -1.21 8.79
C GLY A 57 14.80 0.05 9.62
N SER A 58 13.68 0.12 10.36
CA SER A 58 13.36 1.25 11.22
C SER A 58 13.86 1.10 12.65
N LYS A 59 14.44 -0.05 13.04
CA LYS A 59 14.99 -0.25 14.39
C LYS A 59 16.36 0.41 14.52
N MET A 60 16.51 1.22 15.57
CA MET A 60 17.79 1.76 16.01
C MET A 60 18.58 0.71 16.81
N LEU A 61 19.86 1.00 17.09
CA LEU A 61 20.76 0.09 17.84
C LEU A 61 20.24 -0.28 19.24
N ASN A 62 19.40 0.56 19.84
CA ASN A 62 18.75 0.32 21.13
C ASN A 62 17.45 -0.50 21.04
N GLY A 63 17.07 -0.97 19.85
CA GLY A 63 15.84 -1.72 19.59
C GLY A 63 14.58 -0.86 19.47
N VAL A 64 14.69 0.46 19.62
CA VAL A 64 13.56 1.40 19.45
C VAL A 64 13.35 1.69 17.97
N ILE A 65 12.09 1.77 17.55
CA ILE A 65 11.75 2.15 16.18
C ILE A 65 11.91 3.67 16.03
N SER A 66 12.66 4.10 15.01
CA SER A 66 12.69 5.49 14.59
C SER A 66 11.46 5.77 13.74
N ASP A 67 10.57 6.63 14.24
CA ASP A 67 9.37 7.06 13.52
C ASP A 67 9.73 7.73 12.18
N GLU A 68 10.84 8.46 12.12
CA GLU A 68 11.35 9.06 10.89
C GLU A 68 11.67 7.95 9.87
N ALA A 69 12.50 6.97 10.23
CA ALA A 69 12.89 5.90 9.32
C ALA A 69 11.69 5.01 8.93
N TYR A 70 10.74 4.81 9.84
CA TYR A 70 9.51 4.07 9.59
C TYR A 70 8.59 4.79 8.60
N ASN A 71 8.29 6.06 8.87
CA ASN A 71 7.41 6.85 8.01
C ASN A 71 8.05 7.07 6.64
N HIS A 72 9.39 7.22 6.57
CA HIS A 72 10.11 7.24 5.28
C HIS A 72 9.85 5.98 4.45
N GLN A 73 9.96 4.82 5.07
CA GLN A 73 9.72 3.54 4.37
C GLN A 73 8.24 3.33 4.02
N LEU A 74 7.30 3.80 4.84
CA LEU A 74 5.87 3.79 4.49
C LEU A 74 5.61 4.60 3.22
N MET A 75 6.18 5.82 3.14
CA MET A 75 6.08 6.68 1.97
C MET A 75 6.66 6.05 0.71
N GLU A 76 7.79 5.37 0.82
CA GLU A 76 8.47 4.77 -0.33
C GLU A 76 7.74 3.53 -0.87
N ILE A 77 7.30 2.66 0.05
CA ILE A 77 6.92 1.28 -0.25
C ILE A 77 5.40 1.06 -0.19
N VAL A 78 4.72 1.66 0.79
CA VAL A 78 3.29 1.42 1.05
C VAL A 78 2.43 2.45 0.33
N ILE A 79 2.81 3.73 0.36
CA ILE A 79 2.12 4.81 -0.34
C ILE A 79 2.59 4.84 -1.80
N ILE A 80 1.71 4.45 -2.72
CA ILE A 80 2.06 4.38 -4.14
C ILE A 80 1.68 5.64 -4.90
N GLU A 81 0.56 6.29 -4.55
CA GLU A 81 0.03 7.48 -5.21
C GLU A 81 -0.68 8.39 -4.19
N PRO A 82 -0.50 9.72 -4.22
CA PRO A 82 0.66 10.40 -4.81
C PRO A 82 1.97 9.91 -4.17
N LYS A 83 3.09 10.10 -4.87
CA LYS A 83 4.41 9.81 -4.30
C LYS A 83 4.75 10.87 -3.28
N THR A 84 4.59 10.53 -2.01
CA THR A 84 4.89 11.39 -0.87
C THR A 84 6.35 11.23 -0.44
N ASN A 85 6.95 12.31 0.07
CA ASN A 85 8.27 12.35 0.69
C ASN A 85 8.27 13.45 1.76
N TRP A 86 9.40 13.68 2.43
CA TRP A 86 9.49 14.72 3.47
C TRP A 86 9.14 16.12 2.93
N ASP A 87 9.70 16.50 1.79
CA ASP A 87 9.43 17.81 1.16
C ASP A 87 7.94 18.00 0.82
N TYR A 88 7.26 16.94 0.37
CA TYR A 88 5.82 16.97 0.11
C TYR A 88 5.03 17.35 1.35
N TRP A 89 5.43 16.86 2.53
CA TRP A 89 4.72 17.15 3.79
C TRP A 89 5.08 18.51 4.41
N ASP A 90 6.18 19.13 3.99
CA ASP A 90 6.46 20.53 4.34
C ASP A 90 5.49 21.48 3.63
N GLU A 91 4.98 21.09 2.46
CA GLU A 91 4.03 21.87 1.65
C GLU A 91 2.57 21.42 1.78
N ASN A 92 2.31 20.18 2.22
CA ASN A 92 0.98 19.57 2.28
C ASN A 92 0.59 19.12 3.69
N ALA A 93 -0.64 19.40 4.09
CA ALA A 93 -1.21 18.92 5.35
C ALA A 93 -1.58 17.42 5.28
N GLY A 94 -1.94 16.83 6.43
CA GLY A 94 -2.43 15.44 6.49
C GLY A 94 -1.37 14.38 6.79
N TYR A 95 -0.08 14.75 6.94
CA TYR A 95 1.02 13.82 7.21
C TYR A 95 0.69 12.78 8.29
N ARG A 96 0.31 13.23 9.49
CA ARG A 96 0.03 12.34 10.62
C ARG A 96 -1.10 11.35 10.34
N GLU A 97 -2.16 11.82 9.70
CA GLU A 97 -3.32 11.00 9.37
C GLU A 97 -2.99 9.98 8.30
N VAL A 98 -2.31 10.38 7.23
CA VAL A 98 -1.89 9.49 6.14
C VAL A 98 -0.93 8.41 6.65
N MET A 99 0.05 8.76 7.49
CA MET A 99 0.95 7.77 8.09
C MET A 99 0.21 6.79 9.00
N ALA A 100 -0.72 7.27 9.84
CA ALA A 100 -1.51 6.40 10.71
C ALA A 100 -2.41 5.43 9.92
N LEU A 101 -3.02 5.90 8.82
CA LEU A 101 -3.83 5.06 7.95
C LEU A 101 -2.96 4.03 7.20
N ALA A 102 -1.77 4.41 6.73
CA ALA A 102 -0.83 3.51 6.08
C ALA A 102 -0.32 2.43 7.06
N ASP A 103 0.00 2.81 8.30
CA ASP A 103 0.38 1.88 9.36
C ASP A 103 -0.74 0.88 9.70
N ASN A 104 -1.96 1.38 9.90
CA ASN A 104 -3.12 0.54 10.14
C ASN A 104 -3.37 -0.45 8.99
N PHE A 105 -3.27 0.04 7.75
CA PHE A 105 -3.39 -0.77 6.56
C PHE A 105 -2.36 -1.90 6.53
N LEU A 106 -1.10 -1.59 6.85
CA LEU A 106 -0.02 -2.56 6.92
C LEU A 106 -0.27 -3.59 8.04
N GLY A 107 -0.58 -3.14 9.25
CA GLY A 107 -0.82 -3.99 10.42
C GLY A 107 -1.99 -4.96 10.24
N ARG A 108 -3.11 -4.50 9.68
CA ARG A 108 -4.28 -5.36 9.39
C ARG A 108 -3.97 -6.47 8.40
N LEU A 109 -3.05 -6.25 7.46
CA LEU A 109 -2.63 -7.27 6.49
C LEU A 109 -1.48 -8.13 7.00
N PHE A 110 -0.71 -7.61 7.96
CA PHE A 110 0.34 -8.35 8.63
C PHE A 110 -0.20 -9.44 9.56
N ASN A 111 -1.30 -9.16 10.27
CA ASN A 111 -1.98 -10.08 11.18
C ASN A 111 -2.69 -11.27 10.49
#